data_AF-A0A916N487-F1
#
_entry.id   AF-A0A916N487-F1
#
_cell.length_a   1.000
_cell.length_b   1.000
_cell.length_c   1.000
_cell.angle_alpha   90.00
_cell.angle_beta   90.00
_cell.angle_gamma   90.00
#
_symmetry.space_group_name_H-M   'P 1'
#
loop_
_entity.id
_entity.type
_entity.pdbx_description
1 polymer ?
#
loop_
_entity_poly.entity_id
_entity_poly.type
_entity_poly.pdbx_seq_one_letter_code
_entity_poly.pdbx_strand_id
1 'polypeptide(L)'
;MYTTKEVAALYGVTIETARAWSEEFATYLSPTANPGHKKTRQFTVEDMTVFDLIATMKREGKVFEDIHTALAANQRGQPPALGSEDMRAIILNESEKRLVLEIEFLRQTLTQVEAEREALRTKAARADELERENIRLNAENEFLRERLKLEREIGEKEGELRALRSQLNQNK
;
A
#
# COMPACT_ATOMS: atom_id res chain seq x y z
N MET A 1 -1.50 -35.83 -8.01
CA MET A 1 -0.43 -35.58 -7.02
C MET A 1 -0.62 -34.19 -6.47
N TYR A 2 -0.28 -33.98 -5.19
CA TYR A 2 -0.45 -32.73 -4.47
C TYR A 2 0.90 -32.11 -4.11
N THR A 3 0.96 -30.78 -4.10
CA THR A 3 2.12 -30.01 -3.61
C THR A 3 1.97 -29.69 -2.13
N THR A 4 3.07 -29.32 -1.45
CA THR A 4 3.00 -28.87 -0.04
C THR A 4 2.06 -27.69 0.17
N LYS A 5 1.96 -26.79 -0.81
CA LYS A 5 1.05 -25.64 -0.74
C LYS A 5 -0.41 -26.09 -0.80
N GLU A 6 -0.72 -27.07 -1.64
CA GLU A 6 -2.07 -27.63 -1.77
C GLU A 6 -2.48 -28.39 -0.51
N VAL A 7 -1.58 -29.20 0.06
CA VAL A 7 -1.82 -29.90 1.35
C VAL A 7 -2.08 -28.90 2.48
N ALA A 8 -1.25 -27.85 2.57
CA ALA A 8 -1.39 -26.80 3.58
C ALA A 8 -2.76 -26.10 3.46
N ALA A 9 -3.16 -25.73 2.25
CA ALA A 9 -4.46 -25.12 1.98
C ALA A 9 -5.63 -26.05 2.32
N LEU A 10 -5.55 -27.33 1.94
CA LEU A 10 -6.63 -28.31 2.16
C LEU A 10 -6.96 -28.50 3.64
N TYR A 11 -5.94 -28.57 4.50
CA TYR A 11 -6.12 -28.83 5.93
C TYR A 11 -6.07 -27.57 6.81
N GLY A 12 -5.92 -26.39 6.20
CA GLY A 12 -5.86 -25.12 6.93
C GLY A 12 -4.64 -24.99 7.83
N VAL A 13 -3.50 -25.55 7.42
CA VAL A 13 -2.22 -25.50 8.15
C VAL A 13 -1.20 -24.66 7.40
N THR A 14 -0.10 -24.28 8.07
CA THR A 14 0.99 -23.59 7.37
C THR A 14 1.80 -24.56 6.50
N ILE A 15 2.50 -24.02 5.51
CA ILE A 15 3.39 -24.82 4.63
C ILE A 15 4.48 -25.49 5.47
N GLU A 16 4.99 -24.79 6.48
CA GLU A 16 6.00 -25.28 7.42
C GLU A 16 5.45 -26.45 8.25
N THR A 17 4.21 -26.37 8.74
CA THR A 17 3.56 -27.48 9.45
C THR A 17 3.38 -28.70 8.54
N ALA A 18 2.94 -28.50 7.29
CA ALA A 18 2.81 -29.59 6.33
C ALA A 18 4.18 -30.24 6.01
N ARG A 19 5.27 -29.46 5.94
CA ARG A 19 6.64 -29.99 5.80
C ARG A 19 7.08 -30.77 7.02
N ALA A 20 6.85 -30.23 8.21
CA ALA A 20 7.21 -30.89 9.47
C ALA A 20 6.48 -32.23 9.61
N TRP A 21 5.18 -32.29 9.28
CA TRP A 21 4.43 -33.55 9.26
C TRP A 21 4.96 -34.53 8.21
N SER A 22 5.33 -34.05 7.03
CA SER A 22 5.94 -34.87 6.00
C SER A 22 7.29 -35.48 6.43
N GLU A 23 8.04 -34.80 7.29
CA GLU A 23 9.30 -35.29 7.85
C GLU A 23 9.05 -36.26 9.00
N GLU A 24 8.17 -35.92 9.95
CA GLU A 24 7.80 -36.73 11.11
C GLU A 24 7.18 -38.07 10.70
N PHE A 25 6.25 -38.05 9.76
CA PHE A 25 5.48 -39.22 9.34
C PHE A 25 6.00 -39.85 8.04
N ALA A 26 7.26 -39.59 7.68
CA ALA A 26 7.86 -40.05 6.43
C ALA A 26 7.76 -41.57 6.21
N THR A 27 7.73 -42.36 7.29
CA THR A 27 7.60 -43.83 7.24
C THR A 27 6.26 -44.31 6.66
N TYR A 28 5.20 -43.51 6.76
CA TYR A 28 3.86 -43.86 6.26
C TYR A 28 3.52 -43.18 4.94
N LEU A 29 4.42 -42.36 4.43
CA LEU A 29 4.24 -41.58 3.22
C LEU A 29 5.04 -42.17 2.07
N SER A 30 4.67 -41.77 0.86
CA SER A 30 5.39 -42.13 -0.35
C SER A 30 6.82 -41.56 -0.35
N PRO A 31 7.77 -42.18 -1.07
CA PRO A 31 9.12 -41.64 -1.20
C PRO A 31 9.17 -40.24 -1.83
N THR A 32 8.14 -39.87 -2.61
CA THR A 32 8.02 -38.54 -3.22
C THR A 32 7.57 -37.47 -2.23
N ALA A 33 6.97 -37.87 -1.11
CA ALA A 33 6.56 -36.96 -0.03
C ALA A 33 7.78 -36.38 0.70
N ASN A 34 8.87 -37.15 0.85
CA ASN A 34 10.12 -36.68 1.42
C ASN A 34 11.34 -37.04 0.55
N PRO A 35 11.53 -36.35 -0.60
CA PRO A 35 12.51 -36.72 -1.62
C PRO A 35 13.96 -36.32 -1.29
N GLY A 36 14.21 -35.75 -0.11
CA GLY A 36 15.52 -35.27 0.33
C GLY A 36 15.88 -33.86 -0.19
N HIS A 37 17.16 -33.49 -0.05
CA HIS A 37 17.62 -32.12 -0.32
C HIS A 37 17.41 -31.69 -1.79
N LYS A 38 17.01 -30.42 -1.97
CA LYS A 38 16.83 -29.73 -3.26
C LYS A 38 15.75 -30.31 -4.19
N LYS A 39 14.88 -31.20 -3.71
CA LYS A 39 13.74 -31.72 -4.47
C LYS A 39 12.42 -31.23 -3.90
N THR A 40 11.45 -31.02 -4.79
CA THR A 40 10.09 -30.61 -4.42
C THR A 40 9.29 -31.82 -3.93
N ARG A 41 8.63 -31.66 -2.77
CA ARG A 41 7.75 -32.68 -2.20
C ARG A 41 6.49 -32.83 -3.03
N GLN A 42 6.14 -34.06 -3.36
CA GLN A 42 4.90 -34.41 -4.04
C GLN A 42 4.20 -35.53 -3.30
N PHE A 43 2.91 -35.33 -3.04
CA PHE A 43 2.09 -36.25 -2.27
C PHE A 43 1.13 -36.99 -3.20
N THR A 44 1.01 -38.31 -3.04
CA THR A 44 0.04 -39.12 -3.77
C THR A 44 -1.34 -39.00 -3.14
N VAL A 45 -2.35 -39.68 -3.69
CA VAL A 45 -3.70 -39.71 -3.10
C VAL A 45 -3.67 -40.48 -1.78
N GLU A 46 -2.86 -41.54 -1.69
CA GLU A 46 -2.66 -42.33 -0.48
C GLU A 46 -2.02 -41.50 0.64
N ASP A 47 -1.05 -40.63 0.31
CA ASP A 47 -0.45 -39.70 1.27
C ASP A 47 -1.51 -38.77 1.88
N MET A 48 -2.51 -38.35 1.10
CA MET A 48 -3.60 -37.50 1.61
C MET A 48 -4.42 -38.21 2.69
N THR A 49 -4.55 -39.53 2.64
CA THR A 49 -5.24 -40.30 3.70
C THR A 49 -4.46 -40.28 5.01
N VAL A 50 -3.13 -40.20 4.94
CA VAL A 50 -2.26 -40.04 6.12
C VAL A 50 -2.36 -38.62 6.66
N PHE A 51 -2.28 -37.60 5.79
CA PHE A 51 -2.44 -36.20 6.18
C PHE A 51 -3.82 -35.90 6.80
N ASP A 52 -4.88 -36.50 6.28
CA ASP A 52 -6.23 -36.34 6.83
C ASP A 52 -6.34 -36.89 8.26
N LEU A 53 -5.75 -38.06 8.51
CA LEU A 53 -5.71 -38.64 9.86
C LEU A 53 -4.89 -37.76 10.80
N ILE A 54 -3.71 -37.30 10.38
CA ILE A 54 -2.86 -36.41 11.17
C ILE A 54 -3.63 -35.14 11.54
N ALA A 55 -4.26 -34.48 10.56
CA ALA A 55 -5.01 -33.25 10.76
C ALA A 55 -6.19 -33.44 11.72
N THR A 56 -6.91 -34.55 11.58
CA THR A 56 -8.05 -34.90 12.44
C THR A 56 -7.60 -35.14 13.88
N MET A 57 -6.62 -36.03 14.08
CA MET A 57 -6.10 -36.34 15.41
C MET A 57 -5.43 -35.14 16.07
N LYS A 58 -4.74 -34.28 15.30
CA LYS A 58 -4.20 -33.03 15.84
C LYS A 58 -5.29 -32.06 16.27
N ARG A 59 -6.41 -31.97 15.55
CA ARG A 59 -7.57 -31.16 15.94
C ARG A 59 -8.22 -31.67 17.22
N GLU A 60 -8.18 -32.99 17.44
CA GLU A 60 -8.62 -33.65 18.68
C GLU A 60 -7.61 -33.51 19.84
N GLY A 61 -6.49 -32.82 19.63
CA GLY A 61 -5.47 -32.59 20.66
C GLY A 61 -4.55 -33.79 20.91
N LYS A 62 -4.52 -34.78 20.01
CA LYS A 62 -3.62 -35.94 20.13
C LYS A 62 -2.15 -35.55 19.90
N VAL A 63 -1.26 -36.26 20.59
CA VAL A 63 0.20 -36.10 20.40
C VAL A 63 0.69 -36.94 19.22
N PHE A 64 1.93 -36.72 18.77
CA PHE A 64 2.46 -37.44 17.61
C PHE A 64 2.56 -38.96 17.85
N GLU A 65 2.88 -39.39 19.07
CA GLU A 65 2.95 -40.82 19.43
C GLU A 65 1.61 -41.55 19.21
N ASP A 66 0.49 -40.91 19.57
CA ASP A 66 -0.85 -41.46 19.33
C ASP A 66 -1.11 -41.63 17.83
N ILE A 67 -0.67 -40.64 17.04
CA ILE A 67 -0.86 -40.62 15.59
C ILE A 67 0.01 -41.70 14.92
N HIS A 68 1.26 -41.86 15.35
CA HIS A 68 2.12 -42.98 14.93
C HIS A 68 1.47 -44.33 15.21
N THR A 69 0.89 -44.49 16.41
CA THR A 69 0.19 -45.71 16.81
C THR A 69 -1.00 -45.99 15.90
N ALA A 70 -1.83 -44.99 15.62
CA ALA A 70 -2.96 -45.11 14.71
C ALA A 70 -2.52 -45.49 13.28
N LEU A 71 -1.51 -44.81 12.75
CA LEU A 71 -0.97 -45.08 11.41
C LEU A 71 -0.34 -46.48 11.30
N ALA A 72 0.36 -46.93 12.33
CA ALA A 72 0.93 -48.28 12.42
C ALA A 72 -0.15 -49.37 12.49
N ALA A 73 -1.30 -49.07 13.11
CA ALA A 73 -2.49 -49.92 13.10
C ALA A 73 -3.26 -49.89 11.76
N ASN A 74 -2.66 -49.33 10.70
CA ASN A 74 -3.28 -49.13 9.38
C ASN A 74 -4.56 -48.26 9.41
N GLN A 75 -4.75 -47.44 10.44
CA GLN A 75 -5.80 -46.43 10.39
C GLN A 75 -5.41 -45.38 9.34
N ARG A 76 -6.41 -44.92 8.58
CA ARG A 76 -6.27 -43.91 7.53
C ARG A 76 -7.47 -42.97 7.61
N GLY A 77 -7.24 -41.71 7.28
CA GLY A 77 -8.29 -40.71 7.18
C GLY A 77 -9.07 -40.82 5.87
N GLN A 78 -10.11 -40.01 5.75
CA GLN A 78 -10.92 -39.87 4.55
C GLN A 78 -10.76 -38.43 4.04
N PRO A 79 -9.75 -38.18 3.19
CA PRO A 79 -9.53 -36.85 2.67
C PRO A 79 -10.77 -36.39 1.89
N PRO A 80 -11.07 -35.08 1.88
CA PRO A 80 -12.16 -34.53 1.09
C PRO A 80 -12.05 -35.00 -0.37
N ALA A 81 -13.19 -35.31 -1.01
CA ALA A 81 -13.25 -35.80 -2.40
C ALA A 81 -12.88 -34.74 -3.46
N LEU A 82 -12.15 -33.70 -3.07
CA LEU A 82 -11.65 -32.66 -3.96
C LEU A 82 -10.36 -33.17 -4.61
N GLY A 83 -10.37 -33.35 -5.93
CA GLY A 83 -9.16 -33.68 -6.68
C GLY A 83 -8.14 -32.53 -6.65
N SER A 84 -6.87 -32.84 -6.92
CA SER A 84 -5.81 -31.82 -7.04
C SER A 84 -6.12 -30.74 -8.07
N GLU A 85 -6.84 -31.09 -9.15
CA GLU A 85 -7.28 -30.16 -10.19
C GLU A 85 -8.34 -29.18 -9.67
N ASP A 86 -9.35 -29.68 -8.95
CA ASP A 86 -10.42 -28.84 -8.38
C ASP A 86 -9.85 -27.86 -7.33
N MET A 87 -8.90 -28.32 -6.53
CA MET A 87 -8.22 -27.49 -5.54
C MET A 87 -7.37 -26.39 -6.20
N ARG A 88 -6.65 -26.70 -7.29
CA ARG A 88 -5.91 -25.69 -8.06
C ARG A 88 -6.84 -24.65 -8.65
N ALA A 89 -7.99 -25.07 -9.19
CA ALA A 89 -8.98 -24.15 -9.75
C ALA A 89 -9.53 -23.18 -8.69
N ILE A 90 -9.78 -23.66 -7.46
CA ILE A 90 -10.24 -22.79 -6.35
C ILE A 90 -9.17 -21.76 -5.97
N ILE A 91 -7.92 -22.20 -5.78
CA ILE A 91 -6.79 -21.32 -5.40
C ILE A 91 -6.51 -20.28 -6.49
N LEU A 92 -6.56 -20.69 -7.77
CA LEU A 92 -6.38 -19.79 -8.91
C LEU A 92 -7.49 -18.74 -8.96
N ASN A 93 -8.76 -19.15 -8.87
CA ASN A 93 -9.91 -18.24 -8.87
C ASN A 93 -9.85 -17.23 -7.71
N GLU A 94 -9.41 -17.63 -6.52
CA GLU A 94 -9.27 -16.73 -5.38
C GLU A 94 -8.14 -15.72 -5.59
N SER A 95 -7.02 -16.16 -6.15
CA SER A 95 -5.90 -15.27 -6.49
C SER A 95 -6.26 -14.26 -7.59
N GLU A 96 -7.02 -14.69 -8.60
CA GLU A 96 -7.51 -13.82 -9.68
C GLU A 96 -8.48 -12.76 -9.14
N LYS A 97 -9.44 -13.15 -8.28
CA LYS A 97 -10.34 -12.20 -7.62
C LYS A 97 -9.58 -11.15 -6.81
N ARG A 98 -8.53 -11.57 -6.08
CA ARG A 98 -7.69 -10.64 -5.31
C ARG A 98 -6.96 -9.66 -6.23
N LEU A 99 -6.41 -10.13 -7.34
CA LEU A 99 -5.74 -9.28 -8.32
C LEU A 99 -6.70 -8.26 -8.97
N VAL A 100 -7.94 -8.66 -9.27
CA VAL A 100 -8.96 -7.74 -9.81
C VAL A 100 -9.25 -6.60 -8.83
N LEU A 101 -9.47 -6.92 -7.56
CA LEU A 101 -9.71 -5.91 -6.51
C LEU A 101 -8.51 -4.96 -6.35
N GLU A 102 -7.29 -5.49 -6.44
CA GLU A 102 -6.08 -4.68 -6.36
C GLU A 102 -5.93 -3.75 -7.57
N ILE A 103 -6.24 -4.23 -8.78
CA ILE A 103 -6.27 -3.40 -9.99
C ILE A 103 -7.32 -2.28 -9.88
N GLU A 104 -8.51 -2.58 -9.37
CA GLU A 104 -9.56 -1.57 -9.15
C GLU A 104 -9.12 -0.51 -8.15
N PHE A 105 -8.54 -0.93 -7.02
CA PHE A 105 -8.00 -0.03 -6.01
C PHE A 105 -6.89 0.87 -6.56
N LEU A 106 -5.95 0.30 -7.32
CA LEU A 106 -4.86 1.06 -7.94
C LEU A 106 -5.38 2.06 -8.97
N ARG A 107 -6.39 1.68 -9.77
CA ARG A 107 -7.05 2.60 -10.71
C ARG A 107 -7.71 3.77 -10.00
N GLN A 108 -8.45 3.50 -8.92
CA GLN A 108 -9.11 4.54 -8.13
C GLN A 108 -8.07 5.50 -7.53
N THR A 109 -6.98 4.96 -6.99
CA THR A 109 -5.88 5.75 -6.42
C THR A 109 -5.22 6.62 -7.49
N LEU A 110 -4.98 6.08 -8.68
CA LEU A 110 -4.39 6.82 -9.80
C LEU A 110 -5.28 8.01 -10.20
N THR A 111 -6.59 7.80 -10.36
CA THR A 111 -7.53 8.87 -10.68
C THR A 111 -7.56 9.95 -9.60
N GLN A 112 -7.50 9.59 -8.32
CA GLN A 112 -7.45 10.55 -7.23
C GLN A 112 -6.17 11.39 -7.27
N VAL A 113 -5.01 10.75 -7.42
CA VAL A 113 -3.72 11.44 -7.48
C VAL A 113 -3.65 12.38 -8.68
N GLU A 114 -4.20 11.99 -9.83
CA GLU A 114 -4.27 12.86 -11.01
C GLU A 114 -5.14 14.10 -10.76
N ALA A 115 -6.31 13.93 -10.14
CA ALA A 115 -7.19 15.04 -9.79
C ALA A 115 -6.55 16.00 -8.78
N GLU A 116 -5.88 15.46 -7.74
CA GLU A 116 -5.16 16.26 -6.75
C GLU A 116 -4.00 17.03 -7.39
N ARG A 117 -3.24 16.40 -8.30
CA ARG A 117 -2.15 17.05 -9.02
C ARG A 117 -2.65 18.23 -9.85
N GLU A 118 -3.79 18.09 -10.53
CA GLU A 118 -4.35 19.16 -11.35
C GLU A 118 -4.90 20.31 -10.48
N ALA A 119 -5.54 19.99 -9.36
CA ALA A 119 -5.96 20.98 -8.37
C ALA A 119 -4.77 21.75 -7.77
N LEU A 120 -3.64 21.09 -7.51
CA LEU A 120 -2.43 21.75 -7.04
C LEU A 120 -1.80 22.64 -8.11
N ARG A 121 -1.78 22.20 -9.37
CA ARG A 121 -1.28 23.01 -10.50
C ARG A 121 -2.07 24.30 -10.67
N THR A 122 -3.40 24.22 -10.63
CA THR A 122 -4.27 25.40 -10.74
C THR A 122 -4.07 26.36 -9.56
N LYS A 123 -3.92 25.83 -8.33
CA LYS A 123 -3.57 26.65 -7.15
C LYS A 123 -2.22 27.34 -7.29
N ALA A 124 -1.19 26.64 -7.78
CA ALA A 124 0.13 27.20 -8.00
C ALA A 124 0.08 28.34 -9.04
N ALA A 125 -0.58 28.13 -10.17
CA ALA A 125 -0.75 29.17 -11.19
C ALA A 125 -1.44 30.43 -10.64
N ARG A 126 -2.47 30.25 -9.79
CA ARG A 126 -3.14 31.38 -9.12
C ARG A 126 -2.24 32.09 -8.11
N ALA A 127 -1.40 31.35 -7.37
CA ALA A 127 -0.45 31.93 -6.44
C ALA A 127 0.58 32.80 -7.18
N ASP A 128 1.11 32.31 -8.31
CA ASP A 128 2.05 33.07 -9.16
C ASP A 128 1.42 34.36 -9.70
N GLU A 129 0.13 34.32 -10.09
CA GLU A 129 -0.60 35.50 -10.55
C GLU A 129 -0.78 36.54 -9.45
N LEU A 130 -1.19 36.10 -8.25
CA LEU A 130 -1.33 36.97 -7.08
C LEU A 130 0.01 37.57 -6.64
N GLU A 131 1.10 36.81 -6.73
CA GLU A 131 2.44 37.29 -6.42
C GLU A 131 2.86 38.41 -7.38
N ARG A 132 2.64 38.24 -8.69
CA ARG A 132 2.89 39.28 -9.69
C ARG A 132 2.06 40.54 -9.45
N GLU A 133 0.79 40.38 -9.11
CA GLU A 133 -0.08 41.51 -8.79
C GLU A 133 0.39 42.22 -7.51
N ASN A 134 0.81 41.48 -6.49
CA ASN A 134 1.34 42.05 -5.27
C ASN A 134 2.61 42.88 -5.52
N ILE A 135 3.55 42.36 -6.33
CA ILE A 135 4.74 43.10 -6.75
C ILE A 135 4.36 44.40 -7.47
N ARG A 136 3.41 44.33 -8.41
CA ARG A 136 2.91 45.52 -9.13
C ARG A 136 2.32 46.57 -8.18
N LEU A 137 1.43 46.14 -7.30
CA LEU A 137 0.75 47.03 -6.34
C LEU A 137 1.72 47.62 -5.32
N ASN A 138 2.75 46.88 -4.90
CA ASN A 138 3.79 47.40 -4.02
C ASN A 138 4.62 48.49 -4.71
N ALA A 139 5.02 48.27 -5.97
CA ALA A 139 5.73 49.28 -6.75
C ALA A 139 4.88 50.54 -6.97
N GLU A 140 3.58 50.39 -7.26
CA GLU A 140 2.66 51.52 -7.38
C GLU A 140 2.51 52.28 -6.06
N ASN A 141 2.38 51.58 -4.94
CA ASN A 141 2.32 52.20 -3.61
C ASN A 141 3.60 52.96 -3.27
N GLU A 142 4.76 52.41 -3.59
CA GLU A 142 6.05 53.08 -3.38
C GLU A 142 6.13 54.38 -4.19
N PHE A 143 5.78 54.33 -5.47
CA PHE A 143 5.73 55.51 -6.33
C PHE A 143 4.78 56.59 -5.80
N LEU A 144 3.58 56.20 -5.36
CA LEU A 144 2.62 57.14 -4.78
C LEU A 144 3.13 57.77 -3.47
N ARG A 145 3.83 57.01 -2.64
CA ARG A 145 4.45 57.53 -1.40
C ARG A 145 5.53 58.56 -1.71
N GLU A 146 6.37 58.31 -2.70
CA GLU A 146 7.38 59.29 -3.14
C GLU A 146 6.73 60.55 -3.70
N ARG A 147 5.67 60.40 -4.52
CA ARG A 147 4.94 61.55 -5.06
C ARG A 147 4.33 62.42 -3.96
N LEU A 148 3.70 61.79 -2.97
CA LEU A 148 3.13 62.50 -1.82
C LEU A 148 4.21 63.22 -0.99
N LYS A 149 5.41 62.65 -0.90
CA LYS A 149 6.55 63.30 -0.24
C LYS A 149 6.98 64.56 -1.00
N LEU A 150 7.14 64.46 -2.32
CA LEU A 150 7.49 65.60 -3.16
C LEU A 150 6.42 66.69 -3.14
N GLU A 151 5.13 66.34 -3.18
CA GLU A 151 4.02 67.29 -3.07
C GLU A 151 4.07 68.07 -1.75
N ARG A 152 4.44 67.42 -0.64
CA ARG A 152 4.64 68.10 0.66
C ARG A 152 5.83 69.06 0.62
N GLU A 153 6.97 68.62 0.09
CA GLU A 153 8.17 69.46 -0.02
C GLU A 153 7.92 70.70 -0.90
N ILE A 154 7.18 70.55 -2.00
CA ILE A 154 6.75 71.67 -2.85
C ILE A 154 5.87 72.63 -2.05
N GLY A 155 4.86 72.11 -1.33
CA GLY A 155 3.98 72.94 -0.51
C GLY A 155 4.73 73.74 0.56
N GLU A 156 5.74 73.14 1.20
CA GLU A 156 6.62 73.81 2.17
C GLU A 156 7.43 74.92 1.50
N LYS A 157 8.06 74.66 0.35
CA LYS A 157 8.86 75.65 -0.39
C LYS A 157 8.01 76.80 -0.93
N GLU A 158 6.80 76.53 -1.40
CA GLU A 158 5.85 77.57 -1.79
C GLU A 158 5.41 78.43 -0.60
N GLY A 159 5.32 77.85 0.59
CA GLY A 159 5.08 78.57 1.85
C GLY A 159 6.23 79.52 2.19
N GLU A 160 7.47 79.02 2.18
CA GLU A 160 8.69 79.80 2.40
C GLU A 160 8.80 80.97 1.42
N LEU A 161 8.59 80.71 0.12
CA LEU A 161 8.63 81.74 -0.93
C LEU A 161 7.56 82.82 -0.72
N ARG A 162 6.36 82.44 -0.29
CA ARG A 162 5.29 83.41 0.04
C ARG A 162 5.69 84.30 1.22
N ALA A 163 6.27 83.73 2.27
CA ALA A 163 6.74 84.48 3.43
C ALA A 163 7.86 85.47 3.05
N LEU A 164 8.85 85.01 2.28
CA LEU A 164 9.98 85.84 1.83
C LEU A 164 9.52 87.00 0.92
N ARG A 165 8.57 86.73 0.00
CA ARG A 165 7.96 87.78 -0.83
C ARG A 165 7.22 88.83 -0.01
N SER A 166 6.52 88.42 1.05
CA SER A 166 5.83 89.35 1.96
C SER A 166 6.82 90.27 2.68
N GLN A 167 7.94 89.73 3.17
CA GLN A 167 8.99 90.51 3.83
C GLN A 167 9.68 91.51 2.89
N LEU A 168 9.97 91.10 1.66
CA LEU A 168 10.57 91.99 0.64
C LEU A 168 9.67 93.18 0.27
N ASN A 169 8.35 92.99 0.30
CA ASN A 169 7.38 94.05 0.03
C ASN A 169 7.15 94.99 1.22
N GLN A 170 7.56 94.61 2.44
CA GLN A 170 7.48 95.46 3.64
C GLN A 170 8.73 96.35 3.84
N ASN A 171 9.85 96.01 3.19
CA ASN A 171 11.13 96.73 3.28
C ASN A 171 11.38 97.69 2.09
N LYS A 172 10.35 97.99 1.29
CA LYS A 172 10.37 98.98 0.21
C LYS A 172 9.42 100.11 0.54
#